data_AF-A0A1S1CR82-F1
#
_entry.id   AF-A0A1S1CR82-F1
#
_cell.length_a   1.000
_cell.length_b   1.000
_cell.length_c   1.000
_cell.angle_alpha   90.00
_cell.angle_beta   90.00
_cell.angle_gamma   90.00
#
_symmetry.space_group_name_H-M   'P 1'
#
loop_
_entity.id
_entity.type
_entity.pdbx_description
1 polymer ?
#
loop_
_entity_poly.entity_id
_entity_poly.type
_entity_poly.pdbx_seq_one_letter_code
_entity_poly.pdbx_strand_id
1 'polypeptide(L)'
;MYTISELLPPAVEGQKAFILDHGKIEDDGQLKYADDATSYGWNIHRYGKLKVGAVVLNHHSGKITKDRKWEIYGGGYVESISEPDEEGNVIAVISHAFKIEPPIRQGDSFIENYEWKTPSKKKRKKPNSWLHFWDQYGMNEILYEDFIALMEDRPIISIDSIESIHRTSVNPDFTLAECEEFENVEDFTVLIDEDGPRRSTNSKKHKFTGRKIDWEHENKSKQKTGVAGEEIVFDLLCKEAEEKGLQLPEHVSKTKGDGLGYDICFWDENGEEVHIEVKASKLKFSDGFELSSNELEASRAGFPYKIYFVYDINIESKQCKIKIYDGPITENSFKLVLIKFI
;
A
#
# COMPACT_ATOMS: atom_id res chain seq x y z
N MET A 1 -5.12 10.42 17.27
CA MET A 1 -6.50 10.69 16.80
C MET A 1 -6.61 12.19 16.67
N TYR A 2 -7.02 12.67 15.51
CA TYR A 2 -7.19 14.09 15.23
C TYR A 2 -8.65 14.46 15.41
N THR A 3 -8.94 15.74 15.60
CA THR A 3 -10.26 16.32 15.37
C THR A 3 -10.37 16.85 13.94
N ILE A 4 -11.58 16.97 13.40
CA ILE A 4 -11.78 17.48 12.04
C ILE A 4 -11.23 18.91 11.87
N SER A 5 -11.28 19.71 12.93
CA SER A 5 -10.75 21.08 12.97
C SER A 5 -9.23 21.16 12.98
N GLU A 6 -8.54 20.11 13.43
CA GLU A 6 -7.08 20.04 13.38
C GLU A 6 -6.57 19.54 12.02
N LEU A 7 -7.40 18.77 11.31
CA LEU A 7 -7.00 18.14 10.05
C LEU A 7 -7.39 18.95 8.81
N LEU A 8 -8.58 19.56 8.78
CA LEU A 8 -9.05 20.27 7.60
C LEU A 8 -8.60 21.75 7.59
N PRO A 9 -8.48 22.36 6.40
CA PRO A 9 -8.29 23.80 6.28
C PRO A 9 -9.37 24.61 7.02
N PRO A 10 -9.07 25.84 7.49
CA PRO A 10 -10.04 26.69 8.14
C PRO A 10 -11.28 26.92 7.27
N ALA A 11 -12.45 26.86 7.89
CA ALA A 11 -13.72 27.08 7.19
C ALA A 11 -13.80 28.49 6.59
N VAL A 12 -14.30 28.59 5.37
CA VAL A 12 -14.58 29.87 4.71
C VAL A 12 -16.06 30.23 4.81
N GLU A 13 -16.39 31.52 4.61
CA GLU A 13 -17.79 31.95 4.53
C GLU A 13 -18.50 31.22 3.39
N GLY A 14 -19.64 30.59 3.69
CA GLY A 14 -20.38 29.79 2.71
C GLY A 14 -19.74 28.43 2.37
N GLN A 15 -18.91 27.89 3.27
CA GLN A 15 -18.29 26.56 3.14
C GLN A 15 -19.29 25.52 2.63
N LYS A 16 -18.94 24.84 1.53
CA LYS A 16 -19.77 23.79 0.95
C LYS A 16 -19.37 22.43 1.50
N ALA A 17 -20.37 21.58 1.70
CA ALA A 17 -20.21 20.23 2.20
C ALA A 17 -21.00 19.21 1.36
N PHE A 18 -20.40 18.05 1.10
CA PHE A 18 -21.03 16.97 0.33
C PHE A 18 -20.80 15.60 0.96
N ILE A 19 -21.70 14.66 0.71
CA ILE A 19 -21.48 13.23 0.91
C ILE A 19 -21.38 12.58 -0.48
N LEU A 20 -20.27 11.91 -0.74
CA LEU A 20 -19.91 11.31 -2.01
C LEU A 20 -20.14 9.79 -1.95
N ASP A 21 -20.91 9.25 -2.88
CA ASP A 21 -21.14 7.81 -2.98
C ASP A 21 -20.00 7.16 -3.76
N HIS A 22 -19.22 6.32 -3.08
CA HIS A 22 -18.24 5.45 -3.68
C HIS A 22 -18.85 4.06 -3.90
N GLY A 23 -18.45 3.37 -4.98
CA GLY A 23 -18.89 2.00 -5.23
C GLY A 23 -19.80 1.77 -6.43
N LYS A 24 -19.54 2.44 -7.57
CA LYS A 24 -19.85 1.76 -8.83
C LYS A 24 -18.90 0.57 -8.93
N ILE A 25 -19.47 -0.62 -9.05
CA ILE A 25 -18.74 -1.81 -9.46
C ILE A 25 -18.89 -1.88 -10.97
N GLU A 26 -17.80 -2.02 -11.72
CA GLU A 26 -17.86 -2.36 -13.14
C GLU A 26 -18.45 -3.77 -13.31
N ASP A 27 -18.91 -4.12 -14.51
CA ASP A 27 -19.61 -5.38 -14.77
C ASP A 27 -18.79 -6.65 -14.43
N ASP A 28 -17.48 -6.48 -14.18
CA ASP A 28 -16.52 -7.51 -13.80
C ASP A 28 -16.34 -7.70 -12.29
N GLY A 29 -17.05 -6.94 -11.44
CA GLY A 29 -16.90 -7.04 -9.98
C GLY A 29 -15.81 -6.13 -9.37
N GLN A 30 -15.14 -5.30 -10.17
CA GLN A 30 -14.13 -4.33 -9.70
C GLN A 30 -14.77 -3.01 -9.28
N LEU A 31 -14.26 -2.39 -8.21
CA LEU A 31 -14.67 -1.03 -7.86
C LEU A 31 -14.15 -0.09 -8.96
N LYS A 32 -15.04 0.73 -9.52
CA LYS A 32 -14.75 1.67 -10.61
C LYS A 32 -13.62 2.66 -10.27
N TYR A 33 -13.29 2.85 -9.00
CA TYR A 33 -12.21 3.73 -8.56
C TYR A 33 -11.28 2.93 -7.63
N ALA A 34 -9.98 2.88 -7.97
CA ALA A 34 -8.93 2.19 -7.23
C ALA A 34 -8.59 2.87 -5.88
N ASP A 35 -8.88 4.17 -5.76
CA ASP A 35 -8.73 4.96 -4.54
C ASP A 35 -10.04 5.72 -4.25
N ASP A 36 -10.80 5.20 -3.28
CA ASP A 36 -12.08 5.76 -2.83
C ASP A 36 -11.93 6.78 -1.68
N ALA A 37 -10.69 7.17 -1.39
CA ALA A 37 -10.37 8.01 -0.26
C ALA A 37 -9.74 9.35 -0.68
N THR A 38 -8.85 9.34 -1.68
CA THR A 38 -8.15 10.54 -2.16
C THR A 38 -8.68 11.06 -3.50
N SER A 39 -9.66 10.40 -4.11
CA SER A 39 -10.19 10.83 -5.40
C SER A 39 -11.70 10.62 -5.54
N TYR A 40 -12.34 11.44 -6.37
CA TYR A 40 -13.75 11.23 -6.76
C TYR A 40 -14.02 11.65 -8.20
N GLY A 41 -14.46 10.71 -9.03
CA GLY A 41 -14.77 10.94 -10.44
C GLY A 41 -16.26 11.07 -10.73
N TRP A 42 -16.65 12.06 -11.55
CA TRP A 42 -18.03 12.24 -12.01
C TRP A 42 -18.11 12.89 -13.39
N ASN A 43 -19.33 12.98 -13.95
CA ASN A 43 -19.57 13.64 -15.23
C ASN A 43 -20.31 14.97 -15.01
N ILE A 44 -19.73 16.08 -15.50
CA ILE A 44 -20.23 17.44 -15.26
C ILE A 44 -21.59 17.70 -15.89
N HIS A 45 -21.93 17.02 -16.99
CA HIS A 45 -23.24 17.15 -17.64
C HIS A 45 -24.35 16.50 -16.81
N ARG A 46 -24.00 15.50 -15.98
CA ARG A 46 -24.93 14.87 -15.05
C ARG A 46 -25.04 15.65 -13.74
N TYR A 47 -23.92 16.20 -13.26
CA TYR A 47 -23.88 16.95 -12.02
C TYR A 47 -22.63 17.85 -11.95
N GLY A 48 -22.78 19.15 -11.67
CA GLY A 48 -21.67 20.13 -11.72
C GLY A 48 -21.52 20.99 -10.46
N LYS A 49 -21.97 20.47 -9.30
CA LYS A 49 -22.08 21.26 -8.06
C LYS A 49 -20.86 21.23 -7.15
N LEU A 50 -20.09 20.15 -7.18
CA LEU A 50 -18.85 20.03 -6.41
C LEU A 50 -17.87 21.10 -6.91
N LYS A 51 -17.19 21.76 -5.97
CA LYS A 51 -16.24 22.84 -6.25
C LYS A 51 -14.99 22.64 -5.40
N VAL A 52 -13.87 23.12 -5.92
CA VAL A 52 -12.62 23.25 -5.17
C VAL A 52 -12.89 24.00 -3.88
N GLY A 53 -12.31 23.50 -2.79
CA GLY A 53 -12.46 24.01 -1.44
C GLY A 53 -13.66 23.46 -0.67
N ALA A 54 -14.45 22.55 -1.24
CA ALA A 54 -15.52 21.88 -0.51
C ALA A 54 -14.98 20.82 0.46
N VAL A 55 -15.67 20.61 1.58
CA VAL A 55 -15.43 19.45 2.46
C VAL A 55 -16.33 18.30 2.07
N VAL A 56 -15.84 17.07 2.20
CA VAL A 56 -16.55 15.88 1.72
C VAL A 56 -16.53 14.76 2.74
N LEU A 57 -17.58 13.95 2.75
CA LEU A 57 -17.65 12.65 3.44
C LEU A 57 -17.85 11.54 2.40
N ASN A 58 -17.27 10.37 2.64
CA ASN A 58 -17.32 9.25 1.73
C ASN A 58 -18.31 8.20 2.24
N HIS A 59 -19.15 7.70 1.34
CA HIS A 59 -20.25 6.79 1.64
C HIS A 59 -20.15 5.51 0.80
N HIS A 60 -20.30 4.36 1.48
CA HIS A 60 -20.51 3.07 0.85
C HIS A 60 -22.00 2.75 0.80
N SER A 61 -22.52 2.49 -0.39
CA SER A 61 -23.90 2.02 -0.55
C SER A 61 -24.12 0.67 0.16
N GLY A 62 -25.31 0.47 0.72
CA GLY A 62 -25.75 -0.86 1.18
C GLY A 62 -25.74 -1.93 0.07
N LYS A 63 -25.58 -1.56 -1.21
CA LYS A 63 -25.39 -2.55 -2.27
C LYS A 63 -24.04 -3.26 -2.22
N ILE A 64 -23.01 -2.60 -1.68
CA ILE A 64 -21.61 -3.07 -1.69
C ILE A 64 -21.14 -3.62 -0.34
N THR A 65 -21.87 -3.36 0.75
CA THR A 65 -21.55 -3.88 2.08
C THR A 65 -22.13 -5.29 2.28
N LYS A 66 -21.40 -6.15 3.03
CA LYS A 66 -21.76 -7.56 3.25
C LYS A 66 -23.11 -7.77 3.93
N ASP A 67 -23.52 -6.85 4.79
CA ASP A 67 -24.77 -6.91 5.56
C ASP A 67 -25.88 -6.02 4.98
N ARG A 68 -25.65 -5.46 3.79
CA ARG A 68 -26.60 -4.61 3.06
C ARG A 68 -26.92 -3.27 3.72
N LYS A 69 -26.10 -2.82 4.67
CA LYS A 69 -26.25 -1.53 5.36
C LYS A 69 -25.26 -0.52 4.81
N TRP A 70 -25.70 0.70 4.54
CA TRP A 70 -24.78 1.75 4.13
C TRP A 70 -23.96 2.28 5.31
N GLU A 71 -22.82 2.88 5.00
CA GLU A 71 -21.93 3.51 5.98
C GLU A 71 -21.25 4.77 5.41
N ILE A 72 -20.98 5.75 6.28
CA ILE A 72 -20.06 6.86 6.03
C ILE A 72 -18.77 6.53 6.75
N TYR A 73 -17.67 6.44 6.01
CA TYR A 73 -16.44 5.81 6.48
C TYR A 73 -15.21 6.72 6.45
N GLY A 74 -15.31 7.87 5.78
CA GLY A 74 -14.19 8.78 5.61
C GLY A 74 -14.61 10.12 5.05
N GLY A 75 -13.63 10.89 4.60
CA GLY A 75 -13.85 12.19 4.00
C GLY A 75 -12.54 12.94 3.76
N GLY A 76 -12.64 14.22 3.42
CA GLY A 76 -11.49 15.09 3.20
C GLY A 76 -11.85 16.46 2.63
N TYR A 77 -10.90 17.08 1.96
CA TYR A 77 -11.00 18.41 1.36
C TYR A 77 -10.76 18.36 -0.15
N VAL A 78 -11.63 19.00 -0.95
CA VAL A 78 -11.46 19.03 -2.42
C VAL A 78 -10.36 20.03 -2.78
N GLU A 79 -9.17 19.52 -3.06
CA GLU A 79 -7.97 20.29 -3.37
C GLU A 79 -8.01 20.85 -4.80
N SER A 80 -8.36 20.00 -5.75
CA SER A 80 -8.40 20.35 -7.17
C SER A 80 -9.44 19.50 -7.90
N ILE A 81 -9.86 19.97 -9.07
CA ILE A 81 -10.74 19.25 -9.98
C ILE A 81 -10.10 19.33 -11.36
N SER A 82 -9.95 18.20 -12.04
CA SER A 82 -9.39 18.15 -13.39
C SER A 82 -10.25 18.94 -14.39
N GLU A 83 -9.64 19.36 -15.50
CA GLU A 83 -10.42 19.79 -16.66
C GLU A 83 -11.30 18.63 -17.17
N PRO A 84 -12.49 18.93 -17.72
CA PRO A 84 -13.36 17.90 -18.29
C PRO A 84 -12.75 17.27 -19.54
N ASP A 85 -12.85 15.95 -19.65
CA ASP A 85 -12.55 15.24 -20.89
C ASP A 85 -13.61 15.50 -21.98
N GLU A 86 -13.44 14.89 -23.16
CA GLU A 86 -14.36 15.06 -24.30
C GLU A 86 -15.82 14.64 -23.98
N GLU A 87 -16.01 13.75 -23.01
CA GLU A 87 -17.32 13.27 -22.57
C GLU A 87 -17.86 14.06 -21.36
N GLY A 88 -17.09 15.00 -20.83
CA GLY A 88 -17.40 15.79 -19.65
C GLY A 88 -17.11 15.09 -18.31
N ASN A 89 -16.27 14.05 -18.27
CA ASN A 89 -15.83 13.46 -17.01
C ASN A 89 -14.71 14.29 -16.38
N VAL A 90 -14.76 14.42 -15.06
CA VAL A 90 -13.77 15.12 -14.23
C VAL A 90 -13.44 14.29 -13.00
N ILE A 91 -12.27 14.54 -12.43
CA ILE A 91 -11.79 13.89 -11.20
C ILE A 91 -11.41 14.96 -10.19
N ALA A 92 -11.97 14.88 -8.99
CA ALA A 92 -11.54 15.66 -7.83
C ALA A 92 -10.40 14.95 -7.10
N VAL A 93 -9.38 15.70 -6.72
CA VAL A 93 -8.35 15.28 -5.76
C VAL A 93 -8.80 15.69 -4.36
N ILE A 94 -8.80 14.74 -3.42
CA ILE A 94 -9.21 14.91 -2.03
C ILE A 94 -7.96 14.90 -1.15
N SER A 95 -7.57 16.07 -0.66
CA SER A 95 -6.49 16.25 0.32
C SER A 95 -7.02 16.10 1.75
N HIS A 96 -6.10 16.02 2.73
CA HIS A 96 -6.43 15.89 4.16
C HIS A 96 -7.40 14.74 4.43
N ALA A 97 -7.28 13.67 3.64
CA ALA A 97 -8.24 12.60 3.66
C ALA A 97 -8.20 11.88 5.02
N PHE A 98 -9.31 11.33 5.47
CA PHE A 98 -9.41 10.65 6.76
C PHE A 98 -10.38 9.47 6.74
N LYS A 99 -10.20 8.55 7.69
CA LYS A 99 -11.15 7.50 8.04
C LYS A 99 -11.82 7.79 9.37
N ILE A 100 -13.08 7.39 9.50
CA ILE A 100 -13.88 7.47 10.71
C ILE A 100 -13.89 6.07 11.34
N GLU A 101 -13.41 5.92 12.58
CA GLU A 101 -13.34 4.62 13.25
C GLU A 101 -13.97 4.67 14.65
N PRO A 102 -15.19 4.13 14.85
CA PRO A 102 -15.96 3.33 13.89
C PRO A 102 -16.71 4.20 12.85
N PRO A 103 -17.01 3.66 11.65
CA PRO A 103 -17.78 4.36 10.63
C PRO A 103 -19.21 4.64 11.11
N ILE A 104 -19.84 5.68 10.57
CA ILE A 104 -21.25 5.99 10.85
C ILE A 104 -22.12 5.06 10.02
N ARG A 105 -22.85 4.17 10.68
CA ARG A 105 -23.50 3.05 9.98
C ARG A 105 -25.01 3.10 10.08
N GLN A 106 -25.68 2.63 9.04
CA GLN A 106 -27.14 2.49 9.04
C GLN A 106 -27.61 1.66 10.24
N GLY A 107 -28.65 2.14 10.92
CA GLY A 107 -29.17 1.51 12.13
C GLY A 107 -28.54 2.01 13.44
N ASP A 108 -27.46 2.79 13.39
CA ASP A 108 -26.92 3.44 14.59
C ASP A 108 -27.91 4.49 15.11
N SER A 109 -28.16 4.50 16.42
CA SER A 109 -29.16 5.41 17.02
C SER A 109 -28.86 6.88 16.74
N PHE A 110 -27.59 7.26 16.62
CA PHE A 110 -27.18 8.61 16.25
C PHE A 110 -27.75 9.00 14.88
N ILE A 111 -27.41 8.24 13.82
CA ILE A 111 -27.74 8.64 12.45
C ILE A 111 -29.21 8.35 12.12
N GLU A 112 -29.82 7.40 12.84
CA GLU A 112 -31.24 7.12 12.68
C GLU A 112 -32.13 8.26 13.22
N ASN A 113 -31.69 8.93 14.28
CA ASN A 113 -32.42 10.03 14.91
C ASN A 113 -31.87 11.43 14.56
N TYR A 114 -30.86 11.51 13.68
CA TYR A 114 -30.23 12.77 13.31
C TYR A 114 -31.21 13.71 12.57
N GLU A 115 -31.35 14.94 13.07
CA GLU A 115 -32.21 15.97 12.49
C GLU A 115 -31.46 16.84 11.46
N TRP A 116 -31.54 16.43 10.20
CA TRP A 116 -30.91 17.14 9.08
C TRP A 116 -31.44 18.55 8.90
N LYS A 117 -30.54 19.54 8.92
CA LYS A 117 -30.88 20.96 8.79
C LYS A 117 -31.14 21.40 7.34
N THR A 118 -30.87 20.54 6.36
CA THR A 118 -31.12 20.78 4.93
C THR A 118 -32.47 21.51 4.69
N PRO A 119 -32.46 22.68 4.03
CA PRO A 119 -33.65 23.54 3.89
C PRO A 119 -34.78 22.89 3.09
N SER A 120 -34.44 22.01 2.15
CA SER A 120 -35.42 21.34 1.29
C SER A 120 -36.12 20.20 2.02
N LYS A 121 -37.40 20.39 2.37
CA LYS A 121 -38.27 19.34 2.95
C LYS A 121 -38.32 18.05 2.12
N LYS A 122 -38.11 18.13 0.80
CA LYS A 122 -38.08 16.96 -0.12
C LYS A 122 -36.79 16.15 0.00
N LYS A 123 -35.71 16.75 0.47
CA LYS A 123 -34.39 16.13 0.67
C LYS A 123 -34.13 15.68 2.10
N ARG A 124 -35.06 15.94 3.03
CA ARG A 124 -34.95 15.47 4.40
C ARG A 124 -35.21 13.97 4.45
N LYS A 125 -34.43 13.29 5.29
CA LYS A 125 -34.67 11.89 5.63
C LYS A 125 -36.10 11.74 6.17
N LYS A 126 -36.84 10.75 5.64
CA LYS A 126 -38.17 10.41 6.15
C LYS A 126 -38.03 9.59 7.45
N PRO A 127 -39.00 9.67 8.39
CA PRO A 127 -38.99 8.80 9.56
C PRO A 127 -38.87 7.34 9.15
N ASN A 128 -37.92 6.61 9.74
CA ASN A 128 -37.63 5.20 9.47
C ASN A 128 -37.31 4.85 8.01
N SER A 129 -36.91 5.82 7.18
CA SER A 129 -36.61 5.55 5.78
C SER A 129 -35.52 6.45 5.20
N TRP A 130 -34.50 5.80 4.64
CA TRP A 130 -33.47 6.40 3.81
C TRP A 130 -33.86 6.46 2.33
N LEU A 131 -35.07 5.99 1.99
CA LEU A 131 -35.59 6.00 0.62
C LEU A 131 -35.64 7.45 0.13
N HIS A 132 -34.89 7.75 -0.94
CA HIS A 132 -34.68 9.07 -1.55
C HIS A 132 -33.65 10.00 -0.93
N PHE A 133 -33.10 9.68 0.24
CA PHE A 133 -32.03 10.51 0.80
C PHE A 133 -30.79 10.46 -0.10
N TRP A 134 -30.46 9.26 -0.59
CA TRP A 134 -29.30 8.98 -1.45
C TRP A 134 -29.57 9.20 -2.96
N ASP A 135 -30.77 9.64 -3.37
CA ASP A 135 -31.16 9.76 -4.79
C ASP A 135 -30.56 11.00 -5.50
N GLN A 136 -29.26 11.30 -5.30
CA GLN A 136 -28.58 12.45 -5.91
C GLN A 136 -27.36 12.07 -6.75
N TYR A 137 -27.47 11.02 -7.56
CA TYR A 137 -26.48 10.66 -8.59
C TYR A 137 -25.03 10.58 -8.07
N GLY A 138 -24.85 10.08 -6.85
CA GLY A 138 -23.55 9.90 -6.23
C GLY A 138 -23.02 11.09 -5.43
N MET A 139 -23.71 12.24 -5.41
CA MET A 139 -23.27 13.42 -4.66
C MET A 139 -24.43 14.11 -3.93
N ASN A 140 -24.44 13.97 -2.61
CA ASN A 140 -25.44 14.57 -1.74
C ASN A 140 -24.89 15.86 -1.11
N GLU A 141 -25.40 17.01 -1.55
CA GLU A 141 -25.08 18.30 -0.93
C GLU A 141 -25.77 18.41 0.44
N ILE A 142 -24.99 18.73 1.49
CA ILE A 142 -25.44 18.91 2.87
C ILE A 142 -25.03 20.30 3.38
N LEU A 143 -25.64 20.77 4.46
CA LEU A 143 -25.16 21.99 5.10
C LEU A 143 -23.82 21.73 5.80
N TYR A 144 -22.95 22.75 5.85
CA TYR A 144 -21.71 22.65 6.61
C TYR A 144 -21.95 22.39 8.10
N GLU A 145 -23.04 22.93 8.66
CA GLU A 145 -23.48 22.60 10.02
C GLU A 145 -23.81 21.12 10.19
N ASP A 146 -24.40 20.49 9.17
CA ASP A 146 -24.68 19.05 9.22
C ASP A 146 -23.37 18.25 9.18
N PHE A 147 -22.42 18.67 8.33
CA PHE A 147 -21.07 18.08 8.28
C PHE A 147 -20.37 18.14 9.64
N ILE A 148 -20.35 19.31 10.29
CA ILE A 148 -19.72 19.47 11.61
C ILE A 148 -20.38 18.58 12.65
N ALA A 149 -21.71 18.58 12.73
CA ALA A 149 -22.43 17.75 13.69
C ALA A 149 -22.29 16.23 13.44
N LEU A 150 -22.10 15.82 12.18
CA LEU A 150 -21.76 14.42 11.86
C LEU A 150 -20.37 14.04 12.36
N MET A 151 -19.44 14.99 12.45
CA MET A 151 -18.03 14.77 12.77
C MET A 151 -17.65 15.13 14.21
N GLU A 152 -18.53 15.83 14.93
CA GLU A 152 -18.35 16.23 16.32
C GLU A 152 -18.04 15.02 17.20
N ASP A 153 -16.96 15.12 17.97
CA ASP A 153 -16.43 14.08 18.87
C ASP A 153 -16.10 12.72 18.21
N ARG A 154 -16.04 12.66 16.87
CA ARG A 154 -15.68 11.41 16.19
C ARG A 154 -14.17 11.23 16.11
N PRO A 155 -13.65 10.07 16.55
CA PRO A 155 -12.25 9.72 16.29
C PRO A 155 -12.03 9.57 14.79
N ILE A 156 -11.18 10.45 14.24
CA ILE A 156 -10.69 10.31 12.88
C ILE A 156 -9.21 9.91 12.84
N ILE A 157 -8.89 9.16 11.80
CA ILE A 157 -7.54 8.73 11.46
C ILE A 157 -7.22 9.35 10.10
N SER A 158 -6.34 10.35 10.08
CA SER A 158 -5.84 10.94 8.83
C SER A 158 -5.26 9.84 7.94
N ILE A 159 -5.50 9.89 6.63
CA ILE A 159 -4.97 8.93 5.67
C ILE A 159 -3.47 9.13 5.48
N ASP A 160 -2.94 10.35 5.57
CA ASP A 160 -1.49 10.56 5.68
C ASP A 160 -0.93 9.91 6.94
N SER A 161 -1.72 9.92 8.02
CA SER A 161 -1.41 9.13 9.22
C SER A 161 -1.64 7.64 9.01
N ILE A 162 -2.54 7.19 8.12
CA ILE A 162 -2.67 5.78 7.72
C ILE A 162 -1.51 5.37 6.85
N GLU A 163 -0.99 6.21 5.95
CA GLU A 163 0.28 5.99 5.27
C GLU A 163 1.43 5.98 6.28
N SER A 164 1.43 6.83 7.31
CA SER A 164 2.40 6.78 8.41
C SER A 164 2.19 5.57 9.34
N ILE A 165 0.96 5.08 9.51
CA ILE A 165 0.60 3.89 10.26
C ILE A 165 0.74 2.65 9.38
N HIS A 166 0.81 2.78 8.06
CA HIS A 166 1.23 1.77 7.09
C HIS A 166 2.76 1.74 6.98
N ARG A 167 3.43 2.87 7.21
CA ARG A 167 4.86 2.92 7.56
C ARG A 167 5.08 2.24 8.92
N THR A 168 4.20 2.44 9.89
CA THR A 168 4.27 1.77 11.22
C THR A 168 3.77 0.32 11.18
N SER A 169 2.95 -0.03 10.20
CA SER A 169 2.57 -1.39 9.80
C SER A 169 3.45 -1.79 8.63
N VAL A 170 4.76 -1.54 8.73
CA VAL A 170 5.79 -2.47 8.29
C VAL A 170 5.39 -3.10 6.95
N ASN A 171 5.26 -2.25 5.91
CA ASN A 171 5.14 -2.76 4.55
C ASN A 171 6.45 -3.52 4.27
N PRO A 172 6.43 -4.82 3.95
CA PRO A 172 7.64 -5.59 3.67
C PRO A 172 8.49 -5.04 2.54
N ASP A 173 7.90 -4.20 1.70
CA ASP A 173 8.46 -3.77 0.43
C ASP A 173 8.49 -2.23 0.34
N PHE A 174 9.39 -1.71 -0.50
CA PHE A 174 9.56 -0.28 -0.73
C PHE A 174 8.43 0.32 -1.58
N THR A 175 8.01 1.53 -1.23
CA THR A 175 7.06 2.32 -2.03
C THR A 175 7.70 2.87 -3.31
N LEU A 176 6.87 3.31 -4.26
CA LEU A 176 7.35 3.83 -5.56
C LEU A 176 8.35 5.00 -5.40
N ALA A 177 8.04 5.94 -4.50
CA ALA A 177 8.88 7.11 -4.20
C ALA A 177 10.19 6.72 -3.51
N GLU A 178 10.15 5.76 -2.59
CA GLU A 178 11.35 5.22 -1.95
C GLU A 178 12.29 4.55 -2.96
N CYS A 179 11.74 3.89 -3.98
CA CYS A 179 12.53 3.27 -5.05
C CYS A 179 13.13 4.28 -6.04
N GLU A 180 12.47 5.42 -6.26
CA GLU A 180 13.02 6.50 -7.10
C GLU A 180 14.19 7.21 -6.40
N GLU A 181 14.21 7.22 -5.06
CA GLU A 181 15.40 7.64 -4.29
C GLU A 181 16.57 6.64 -4.46
N PHE A 182 16.31 5.33 -4.62
CA PHE A 182 17.37 4.32 -4.84
C PHE A 182 18.14 4.50 -6.15
N GLU A 183 17.51 4.96 -7.24
CA GLU A 183 18.21 5.21 -8.52
C GLU A 183 19.30 6.27 -8.41
N ASN A 184 19.36 7.02 -7.30
CA ASN A 184 20.36 8.07 -7.04
C ASN A 184 21.23 7.82 -5.79
N VAL A 185 21.19 6.62 -5.20
CA VAL A 185 21.87 6.33 -3.93
C VAL A 185 22.95 5.27 -4.10
N GLU A 186 24.18 5.74 -4.34
CA GLU A 186 25.40 4.96 -4.12
C GLU A 186 25.70 4.90 -2.59
N ASP A 187 26.42 3.83 -2.18
CA ASP A 187 27.04 3.63 -0.86
C ASP A 187 26.12 3.30 0.35
N PHE A 188 25.59 2.08 0.40
CA PHE A 188 25.04 1.51 1.64
C PHE A 188 26.13 1.06 2.62
N THR A 189 25.91 1.30 3.92
CA THR A 189 26.68 0.66 4.99
C THR A 189 26.06 -0.69 5.32
N VAL A 190 26.75 -1.77 4.93
CA VAL A 190 26.29 -3.16 5.09
C VAL A 190 26.83 -3.76 6.39
N LEU A 191 25.93 -4.33 7.21
CA LEU A 191 26.29 -5.11 8.40
C LEU A 191 26.08 -6.61 8.14
N ILE A 192 27.15 -7.41 8.22
CA ILE A 192 27.05 -8.87 8.13
C ILE A 192 26.53 -9.43 9.45
N ASP A 193 25.40 -10.13 9.42
CA ASP A 193 24.78 -10.76 10.59
C ASP A 193 25.19 -12.24 10.70
N GLU A 194 26.25 -12.51 11.47
CA GLU A 194 26.78 -13.87 11.69
C GLU A 194 25.92 -14.71 12.66
N ASP A 195 25.23 -14.09 13.62
CA ASP A 195 24.50 -14.79 14.70
C ASP A 195 23.06 -15.18 14.30
N GLY A 196 22.46 -14.44 13.35
CA GLY A 196 21.05 -14.60 13.01
C GLY A 196 20.08 -14.16 14.11
N PRO A 197 18.78 -14.06 13.81
CA PRO A 197 17.80 -13.55 14.76
C PRO A 197 17.55 -14.53 15.92
N ARG A 198 17.56 -13.99 17.14
CA ARG A 198 17.10 -14.70 18.35
C ARG A 198 15.61 -14.99 18.26
N ARG A 199 15.23 -16.27 18.25
CA ARG A 199 13.84 -16.75 18.24
C ARG A 199 13.00 -16.07 19.33
N SER A 200 11.94 -15.37 18.93
CA SER A 200 10.80 -15.09 19.81
C SER A 200 9.79 -16.24 19.65
N THR A 201 9.73 -17.14 20.63
CA THR A 201 8.74 -18.22 20.67
C THR A 201 7.37 -17.68 21.06
N ASN A 202 6.69 -16.96 20.15
CA ASN A 202 5.28 -16.59 20.35
C ASN A 202 4.45 -17.06 19.15
N SER A 203 3.83 -18.23 19.29
CA SER A 203 2.88 -18.79 18.34
C SER A 203 1.57 -17.98 18.34
N LYS A 204 1.53 -16.87 17.61
CA LYS A 204 0.28 -16.16 17.35
C LYS A 204 -0.56 -16.97 16.36
N LYS A 205 -1.76 -17.40 16.78
CA LYS A 205 -2.77 -18.00 15.89
C LYS A 205 -3.19 -16.95 14.86
N HIS A 206 -2.83 -17.15 13.58
CA HIS A 206 -3.32 -16.32 12.48
C HIS A 206 -4.84 -16.47 12.36
N LYS A 207 -5.58 -15.36 12.58
CA LYS A 207 -6.97 -15.24 12.12
C LYS A 207 -6.93 -14.92 10.63
N PHE A 208 -7.31 -15.86 9.78
CA PHE A 208 -7.51 -15.59 8.36
C PHE A 208 -8.66 -14.60 8.20
N THR A 209 -8.32 -13.37 7.81
CA THR A 209 -9.28 -12.35 7.40
C THR A 209 -9.10 -12.14 5.91
N GLY A 210 -10.15 -12.37 5.12
CA GLY A 210 -10.09 -12.16 3.67
C GLY A 210 -9.91 -10.68 3.37
N ARG A 211 -8.75 -10.31 2.85
CA ARG A 211 -8.44 -8.97 2.31
C ARG A 211 -8.43 -9.08 0.79
N LYS A 212 -9.00 -8.10 0.10
CA LYS A 212 -8.82 -7.93 -1.34
C LYS A 212 -7.47 -7.23 -1.51
N ILE A 213 -6.43 -7.99 -1.81
CA ILE A 213 -5.07 -7.48 -2.02
C ILE A 213 -4.99 -7.05 -3.48
N ASP A 214 -4.49 -5.85 -3.73
CA ASP A 214 -4.13 -5.40 -5.07
C ASP A 214 -2.81 -6.07 -5.45
N TRP A 215 -2.93 -7.23 -6.11
CA TRP A 215 -1.79 -8.04 -6.51
C TRP A 215 -0.88 -7.32 -7.50
N GLU A 216 -1.39 -6.39 -8.31
CA GLU A 216 -0.58 -5.70 -9.31
C GLU A 216 0.33 -4.66 -8.62
N HIS A 217 -0.21 -3.90 -7.68
CA HIS A 217 0.58 -2.96 -6.88
C HIS A 217 1.58 -3.68 -5.96
N GLU A 218 1.18 -4.75 -5.27
CA GLU A 218 2.11 -5.54 -4.46
C GLU A 218 3.23 -6.17 -5.29
N ASN A 219 2.93 -6.69 -6.49
CA ASN A 219 3.95 -7.31 -7.33
C ASN A 219 4.98 -6.29 -7.83
N LYS A 220 4.56 -5.06 -8.16
CA LYS A 220 5.48 -3.96 -8.52
C LYS A 220 6.38 -3.57 -7.35
N SER A 221 5.82 -3.49 -6.14
CA SER A 221 6.56 -3.15 -4.91
C SER A 221 7.62 -4.22 -4.57
N LYS A 222 7.26 -5.51 -4.70
CA LYS A 222 8.17 -6.65 -4.51
C LYS A 222 9.29 -6.65 -5.54
N GLN A 223 8.96 -6.43 -6.81
CA GLN A 223 9.94 -6.38 -7.88
C GLN A 223 11.00 -5.30 -7.61
N LYS A 224 10.58 -4.09 -7.23
CA LYS A 224 11.51 -3.00 -6.92
C LYS A 224 12.36 -3.29 -5.68
N THR A 225 11.80 -3.97 -4.68
CA THR A 225 12.54 -4.40 -3.48
C THR A 225 13.60 -5.44 -3.81
N GLY A 226 13.29 -6.38 -4.71
CA GLY A 226 14.25 -7.33 -5.27
C GLY A 226 15.42 -6.62 -5.96
N VAL A 227 15.12 -5.73 -6.91
CA VAL A 227 16.14 -4.95 -7.65
C VAL A 227 17.05 -4.17 -6.71
N ALA A 228 16.49 -3.48 -5.71
CA ALA A 228 17.29 -2.73 -4.73
C ALA A 228 18.23 -3.64 -3.92
N GLY A 229 17.78 -4.84 -3.56
CA GLY A 229 18.63 -5.84 -2.91
C GLY A 229 19.77 -6.31 -3.80
N GLU A 230 19.49 -6.58 -5.08
CA GLU A 230 20.49 -6.99 -6.07
C GLU A 230 21.60 -5.94 -6.22
N GLU A 231 21.25 -4.65 -6.34
CA GLU A 231 22.27 -3.58 -6.41
C GLU A 231 23.15 -3.54 -5.16
N ILE A 232 22.55 -3.62 -3.96
CA ILE A 232 23.30 -3.58 -2.69
C ILE A 232 24.34 -4.70 -2.62
N VAL A 233 23.94 -5.92 -3.01
CA VAL A 233 24.84 -7.08 -3.00
C VAL A 233 25.89 -6.95 -4.08
N PHE A 234 25.53 -6.48 -5.28
CA PHE A 234 26.46 -6.29 -6.38
C PHE A 234 27.56 -5.28 -6.02
N ASP A 235 27.19 -4.12 -5.45
CA ASP A 235 28.13 -3.09 -5.00
C ASP A 235 29.07 -3.60 -3.90
N LEU A 236 28.54 -4.37 -2.95
CA LEU A 236 29.33 -5.01 -1.91
C LEU A 236 30.40 -5.94 -2.50
N LEU A 237 30.01 -6.80 -3.44
CA LEU A 237 30.90 -7.76 -4.07
C LEU A 237 31.92 -7.09 -5.00
N CYS A 238 31.55 -6.01 -5.68
CA CYS A 238 32.50 -5.18 -6.43
C CYS A 238 33.58 -4.60 -5.52
N LYS A 239 33.18 -3.99 -4.39
CA LYS A 239 34.14 -3.46 -3.40
C LYS A 239 35.06 -4.55 -2.85
N GLU A 240 34.50 -5.70 -2.50
CA GLU A 240 35.30 -6.84 -2.03
C GLU A 240 36.29 -7.33 -3.10
N ALA A 241 35.84 -7.45 -4.35
CA ALA A 241 36.69 -7.86 -5.46
C ALA A 241 37.81 -6.85 -5.73
N GLU A 242 37.52 -5.55 -5.70
CA GLU A 242 38.52 -4.49 -5.87
C GLU A 242 39.56 -4.48 -4.75
N GLU A 243 39.12 -4.58 -3.49
CA GLU A 243 40.01 -4.61 -2.32
C GLU A 243 40.95 -5.82 -2.33
N LYS A 244 40.46 -6.96 -2.80
CA LYS A 244 41.21 -8.23 -2.87
C LYS A 244 41.92 -8.46 -4.21
N GLY A 245 41.70 -7.60 -5.20
CA GLY A 245 42.23 -7.76 -6.56
C GLY A 245 41.68 -8.97 -7.31
N LEU A 246 40.43 -9.35 -7.04
CA LEU A 246 39.70 -10.43 -7.70
C LEU A 246 39.05 -9.96 -9.00
N GLN A 247 38.52 -10.91 -9.77
CA GLN A 247 37.68 -10.59 -10.91
C GLN A 247 36.37 -9.94 -10.44
N LEU A 248 35.97 -8.84 -11.08
CA LEU A 248 34.72 -8.16 -10.77
C LEU A 248 33.52 -9.09 -11.01
N PRO A 249 32.49 -9.06 -10.14
CA PRO A 249 31.29 -9.85 -10.29
C PRO A 249 30.50 -9.45 -11.55
N GLU A 250 29.66 -10.37 -12.05
CA GLU A 250 28.73 -10.14 -13.15
C GLU A 250 27.28 -10.17 -12.63
N HIS A 251 26.51 -9.12 -12.93
CA HIS A 251 25.06 -9.08 -12.64
C HIS A 251 24.31 -9.85 -13.74
N VAL A 252 24.10 -11.14 -13.50
CA VAL A 252 23.62 -12.10 -14.49
C VAL A 252 22.14 -11.91 -14.82
N SER A 253 21.31 -11.55 -13.83
CA SER A 253 19.89 -11.20 -14.05
C SER A 253 19.74 -10.06 -15.07
N LYS A 254 20.59 -9.03 -15.01
CA LYS A 254 20.60 -7.92 -15.97
C LYS A 254 21.21 -8.25 -17.33
N THR A 255 22.27 -9.05 -17.37
CA THR A 255 23.08 -9.27 -18.59
C THR A 255 22.59 -10.45 -19.43
N LYS A 256 22.11 -11.52 -18.79
CA LYS A 256 21.70 -12.78 -19.42
C LYS A 256 20.23 -13.14 -19.16
N GLY A 257 19.57 -12.48 -18.21
CA GLY A 257 18.16 -12.66 -17.85
C GLY A 257 17.93 -13.70 -16.74
N ASP A 258 16.67 -13.79 -16.27
CA ASP A 258 16.25 -14.53 -15.06
C ASP A 258 16.20 -16.07 -15.22
N GLY A 259 16.70 -16.60 -16.33
CA GLY A 259 16.57 -18.02 -16.68
C GLY A 259 17.60 -18.94 -16.03
N LEU A 260 18.65 -18.39 -15.41
CA LEU A 260 19.80 -19.15 -14.89
C LEU A 260 19.64 -19.56 -13.42
N GLY A 261 18.66 -19.00 -12.71
CA GLY A 261 18.34 -19.35 -11.33
C GLY A 261 19.32 -18.77 -10.29
N TYR A 262 20.00 -17.68 -10.62
CA TYR A 262 20.79 -16.84 -9.69
C TYR A 262 20.93 -15.43 -10.28
N ASP A 263 21.18 -14.44 -9.42
CA ASP A 263 21.22 -13.03 -9.81
C ASP A 263 22.64 -12.55 -10.14
N ILE A 264 23.64 -12.98 -9.35
CA ILE A 264 25.02 -12.50 -9.45
C ILE A 264 25.99 -13.68 -9.56
N CYS A 265 26.98 -13.55 -10.43
CA CYS A 265 28.12 -14.45 -10.54
C CYS A 265 29.35 -13.77 -9.94
N PHE A 266 29.98 -14.42 -8.95
CA PHE A 266 31.18 -13.93 -8.27
C PHE A 266 32.34 -14.91 -8.44
N TRP A 267 33.57 -14.43 -8.40
CA TRP A 267 34.77 -15.27 -8.47
C TRP A 267 35.56 -15.19 -7.18
N ASP A 268 35.81 -16.35 -6.56
CA ASP A 268 36.58 -16.42 -5.33
C ASP A 268 38.09 -16.22 -5.55
N GLU A 269 38.88 -16.31 -4.47
CA GLU A 269 40.34 -16.16 -4.51
C GLU A 269 41.05 -17.21 -5.39
N ASN A 270 40.40 -18.33 -5.68
CA ASN A 270 40.90 -19.40 -6.55
C ASN A 270 40.44 -19.22 -8.00
N GLY A 271 39.58 -18.24 -8.28
CA GLY A 271 38.91 -18.05 -9.57
C GLY A 271 37.76 -19.03 -9.81
N GLU A 272 37.26 -19.70 -8.76
CA GLU A 272 36.07 -20.54 -8.84
C GLU A 272 34.80 -19.69 -8.86
N GLU A 273 33.85 -20.11 -9.70
CA GLU A 273 32.58 -19.42 -9.88
C GLU A 273 31.64 -19.71 -8.71
N VAL A 274 31.11 -18.65 -8.11
CA VAL A 274 30.12 -18.69 -7.02
C VAL A 274 28.83 -18.05 -7.51
N HIS A 275 27.75 -18.81 -7.50
CA HIS A 275 26.40 -18.34 -7.86
C HIS A 275 25.72 -17.74 -6.65
N ILE A 276 25.20 -16.53 -6.80
CA ILE A 276 24.60 -15.75 -5.73
C ILE A 276 23.16 -15.41 -6.10
N GLU A 277 22.25 -15.88 -5.26
CA GLU A 277 20.84 -15.51 -5.26
C GLU A 277 20.59 -14.43 -4.21
N VAL A 278 19.88 -13.37 -4.58
CA VAL A 278 19.60 -12.24 -3.72
C VAL A 278 18.13 -12.26 -3.33
N LYS A 279 17.89 -12.19 -2.02
CA LYS A 279 16.54 -12.03 -1.47
C LYS A 279 16.53 -10.74 -0.66
N ALA A 280 15.45 -9.96 -0.77
CA ALA A 280 15.39 -8.65 -0.15
C ALA A 280 14.11 -8.46 0.66
N SER A 281 14.21 -7.78 1.80
CA SER A 281 13.07 -7.32 2.56
C SER A 281 13.38 -5.99 3.24
N LYS A 282 12.42 -5.05 3.24
CA LYS A 282 12.55 -3.80 3.97
C LYS A 282 12.61 -4.00 5.48
N LEU A 283 12.06 -5.10 5.98
CA LEU A 283 11.80 -5.30 7.40
C LEU A 283 12.81 -6.22 8.07
N LYS A 284 12.63 -6.37 9.38
CA LYS A 284 13.33 -7.39 10.15
C LYS A 284 12.93 -8.78 9.64
N PHE A 285 13.95 -9.62 9.49
CA PHE A 285 13.92 -11.01 9.05
C PHE A 285 12.58 -11.74 9.30
N SER A 286 11.95 -12.24 8.22
CA SER A 286 10.83 -13.18 8.26
C SER A 286 11.33 -14.63 8.34
N ASP A 287 10.53 -15.55 8.90
CA ASP A 287 10.87 -16.97 9.10
C ASP A 287 11.12 -17.80 7.81
N GLY A 288 11.27 -17.15 6.65
CA GLY A 288 11.54 -17.75 5.35
C GLY A 288 11.51 -16.72 4.21
N PHE A 289 11.93 -17.16 3.02
CA PHE A 289 11.90 -16.42 1.75
C PHE A 289 11.36 -17.33 0.64
N GLU A 290 10.85 -16.73 -0.43
CA GLU A 290 10.34 -17.45 -1.61
C GLU A 290 11.50 -17.86 -2.52
N LEU A 291 11.39 -19.03 -3.14
CA LEU A 291 12.35 -19.55 -4.11
C LEU A 291 11.61 -20.06 -5.34
N SER A 292 12.10 -19.74 -6.53
CA SER A 292 11.60 -20.32 -7.78
C SER A 292 12.11 -21.74 -7.99
N SER A 293 11.47 -22.48 -8.92
CA SER A 293 11.95 -23.81 -9.31
C SER A 293 13.35 -23.75 -9.93
N ASN A 294 13.64 -22.70 -10.71
CA ASN A 294 14.94 -22.52 -11.35
C ASN A 294 16.04 -22.29 -10.32
N GLU A 295 15.79 -21.46 -9.30
CA GLU A 295 16.74 -21.22 -8.20
C GLU A 295 17.03 -22.49 -7.41
N LEU A 296 15.98 -23.28 -7.14
CA LEU A 296 16.14 -24.56 -6.45
C LEU A 296 17.00 -25.54 -7.25
N GLU A 297 16.81 -25.60 -8.57
CA GLU A 297 17.60 -26.43 -9.48
C GLU A 297 19.04 -25.92 -9.62
N ALA A 298 19.24 -24.61 -9.81
CA ALA A 298 20.55 -23.97 -9.92
C ALA A 298 21.39 -24.21 -8.66
N SER A 299 20.78 -24.11 -7.47
CA SER A 299 21.47 -24.40 -6.21
C SER A 299 22.02 -25.82 -6.10
N ARG A 300 21.53 -26.75 -6.94
CA ARG A 300 21.93 -28.16 -6.98
C ARG A 300 22.77 -28.52 -8.21
N ALA A 301 23.05 -27.56 -9.08
CA ALA A 301 23.70 -27.76 -10.37
C ALA A 301 25.22 -27.99 -10.28
N GLY A 302 25.81 -27.95 -9.06
CA GLY A 302 27.20 -28.34 -8.80
C GLY A 302 28.19 -27.19 -8.64
N PHE A 303 27.74 -25.94 -8.78
CA PHE A 303 28.52 -24.76 -8.41
C PHE A 303 28.28 -24.39 -6.95
N PRO A 304 29.27 -23.79 -6.26
CA PRO A 304 29.03 -23.10 -4.99
C PRO A 304 27.87 -22.11 -5.14
N TYR A 305 26.85 -22.26 -4.31
CA TYR A 305 25.65 -21.44 -4.36
C TYR A 305 25.45 -20.75 -3.01
N LYS A 306 25.17 -19.45 -3.02
CA LYS A 306 24.92 -18.66 -1.82
C LYS A 306 23.64 -17.86 -1.96
N ILE A 307 22.94 -17.68 -0.85
CA ILE A 307 21.78 -16.80 -0.77
C ILE A 307 22.16 -15.61 0.10
N TYR A 308 22.09 -14.42 -0.48
CA TYR A 308 22.30 -13.16 0.22
C TYR A 308 20.94 -12.59 0.56
N PHE A 309 20.54 -12.71 1.83
CA PHE A 309 19.29 -12.13 2.30
C PHE A 309 19.54 -10.74 2.89
N VAL A 310 19.19 -9.71 2.13
CA VAL A 310 19.24 -8.31 2.51
C VAL A 310 17.98 -7.95 3.28
N TYR A 311 18.12 -7.48 4.51
CA TYR A 311 16.99 -7.16 5.38
C TYR A 311 17.24 -5.93 6.26
N ASP A 312 16.20 -5.44 6.94
CA ASP A 312 16.26 -4.24 7.79
C ASP A 312 16.81 -3.02 7.02
N ILE A 313 16.38 -2.86 5.76
CA ILE A 313 16.90 -1.82 4.88
C ILE A 313 16.28 -0.48 5.24
N ASN A 314 17.13 0.45 5.65
CA ASN A 314 16.78 1.83 5.95
C ASN A 314 17.38 2.76 4.90
N ILE A 315 16.51 3.40 4.13
CA ILE A 315 16.87 4.32 3.05
C ILE A 315 17.46 5.62 3.62
N GLU A 316 16.82 6.21 4.64
CA GLU A 316 17.24 7.47 5.24
C GLU A 316 18.65 7.38 5.85
N SER A 317 18.95 6.28 6.55
CA SER A 317 20.26 6.06 7.17
C SER A 317 21.25 5.33 6.28
N LYS A 318 20.84 4.90 5.07
CA LYS A 318 21.63 4.07 4.15
C LYS A 318 22.26 2.84 4.81
N GLN A 319 21.49 2.15 5.65
CA GLN A 319 21.97 0.98 6.38
C GLN A 319 21.09 -0.23 6.08
N CYS A 320 21.73 -1.38 5.95
CA CYS A 320 21.04 -2.67 5.84
C CYS A 320 21.85 -3.77 6.52
N LYS A 321 21.21 -4.92 6.72
CA LYS A 321 21.87 -6.13 7.18
C LYS A 321 21.82 -7.19 6.09
N ILE A 322 22.87 -7.99 6.02
CA ILE A 322 22.92 -9.14 5.12
C ILE A 322 23.15 -10.40 5.94
N LYS A 323 22.34 -11.41 5.66
CA LYS A 323 22.57 -12.77 6.12
C LYS A 323 22.86 -13.67 4.94
N ILE A 324 23.96 -14.41 5.02
CA ILE A 324 24.42 -15.32 3.97
C ILE A 324 24.03 -16.75 4.35
N TYR A 325 23.47 -17.48 3.39
CA TYR A 325 23.21 -18.92 3.51
C TYR A 325 23.99 -19.69 2.45
N ASP A 326 24.65 -20.75 2.85
CA ASP A 326 25.29 -21.67 1.91
C ASP A 326 24.27 -22.68 1.36
N GLY A 327 24.30 -22.85 0.04
CA GLY A 327 23.65 -23.94 -0.67
C GLY A 327 24.48 -25.24 -0.60
N PRO A 328 23.96 -26.35 -1.19
CA PRO A 328 22.72 -26.45 -1.94
C PRO A 328 21.46 -26.37 -1.06
N ILE A 329 20.34 -25.93 -1.63
CA ILE A 329 19.05 -25.91 -0.94
C ILE A 329 18.49 -27.33 -0.91
N THR A 330 18.49 -27.95 0.28
CA THR A 330 18.00 -29.32 0.51
C THR A 330 17.00 -29.34 1.66
N GLU A 331 16.21 -30.40 1.76
CA GLU A 331 15.28 -30.59 2.90
C GLU A 331 16.00 -30.73 4.25
N ASN A 332 17.31 -31.02 4.23
CA ASN A 332 18.14 -31.09 5.44
C ASN A 332 18.60 -29.71 5.90
N SER A 333 18.80 -28.77 4.97
CA SER A 333 19.25 -27.40 5.26
C SER A 333 18.09 -26.40 5.37
N PHE A 334 16.97 -26.66 4.70
CA PHE A 334 15.79 -25.78 4.67
C PHE A 334 14.48 -26.56 4.77
N LYS A 335 13.47 -25.94 5.39
CA LYS A 335 12.09 -26.43 5.37
C LYS A 335 11.35 -25.86 4.16
N LEU A 336 11.15 -26.68 3.13
CA LEU A 336 10.45 -26.28 1.90
C LEU A 336 8.93 -26.39 2.08
N VAL A 337 8.20 -25.36 1.65
CA VAL A 337 6.73 -25.32 1.65
C VAL A 337 6.27 -24.86 0.26
N LEU A 338 5.42 -25.66 -0.39
CA LEU A 338 4.88 -25.30 -1.71
C LEU A 338 3.83 -24.19 -1.57
N ILE A 339 4.01 -23.12 -2.36
CA ILE A 339 3.06 -22.02 -2.48
C ILE A 339 2.25 -22.23 -3.76
N LYS A 340 0.91 -22.21 -3.67
CA LYS A 340 0.04 -22.21 -4.84
C LYS A 340 -0.23 -20.77 -5.25
N PHE A 341 0.26 -20.36 -6.41
CA PHE A 341 -0.21 -19.15 -7.08
C PHE A 341 -1.65 -19.42 -7.55
N ILE A 342 -2.62 -18.61 -7.10
CA ILE A 342 -4.04 -18.69 -7.48
C ILE A 342 -4.32 -17.63 -8.53
#